data_AF-A0A524AWX3-F1
#
_entry.id   AF-A0A524AWX3-F1
#
_cell.length_a   1.000
_cell.length_b   1.000
_cell.length_c   1.000
_cell.angle_alpha   90.00
_cell.angle_beta   90.00
_cell.angle_gamma   90.00
#
_symmetry.space_group_name_H-M   'P 1'
#
loop_
_entity.id
_entity.type
_entity.pdbx_description
1 polymer ?
#
loop_
_entity_poly.entity_id
_entity_poly.type
_entity_poly.pdbx_seq_one_letter_code
_entity_poly.pdbx_strand_id
1 'polypeptide(L)'
;MTKGQHAWQRSMARILMIIAIVFWLWFGIGIGSAYVEGAGPLNWLMHILVPGGIFILSTLVAWRWPGIGGTLLVLEGIAALGFIVRAFLWGRFTTSTLTLMCLTLGLPPLVAGILFLLSWYKSRLQEG
;
A
#
# COMPACT_ATOMS: atom_id res chain seq x y z
N MET A 1 13.39 14.49 20.70
CA MET A 1 12.20 14.35 19.83
C MET A 1 11.06 13.80 20.67
N THR A 2 9.97 14.54 20.82
CA THR A 2 8.93 14.31 21.86
C THR A 2 8.01 13.14 21.49
N LYS A 3 7.32 12.53 22.48
CA LYS A 3 6.29 11.49 22.29
C LYS A 3 5.29 11.81 21.15
N GLY A 4 5.05 13.10 20.88
CA GLY A 4 4.22 13.58 19.78
C GLY A 4 4.68 13.15 18.39
N GLN A 5 5.98 13.02 18.13
CA GLN A 5 6.49 12.64 16.80
C GLN A 5 6.25 11.16 16.47
N HIS A 6 6.27 10.27 17.47
CA HIS A 6 5.94 8.85 17.27
C HIS A 6 4.45 8.64 17.00
N ALA A 7 3.59 9.40 17.68
CA ALA A 7 2.16 9.40 17.47
C ALA A 7 1.82 9.96 16.07
N TRP A 8 2.48 11.06 15.68
CA TRP A 8 2.31 11.69 14.37
C TRP A 8 2.65 10.74 13.21
N GLN A 9 3.82 10.07 13.27
CA GLN A 9 4.24 9.13 12.23
C GLN A 9 3.26 7.97 12.04
N ARG A 10 2.73 7.42 13.15
CA ARG A 10 1.72 6.34 13.10
C ARG A 10 0.39 6.85 12.56
N SER A 11 -0.05 8.05 12.96
CA SER A 11 -1.29 8.65 12.45
C SER A 11 -1.20 8.94 10.96
N MET A 12 -0.07 9.48 10.48
CA MET A 12 0.15 9.74 9.05
C MET A 12 0.18 8.46 8.23
N ALA A 13 0.89 7.43 8.70
CA ALA A 13 0.92 6.13 8.03
C ALA A 13 -0.49 5.51 7.91
N ARG A 14 -1.31 5.64 8.95
CA ARG A 14 -2.71 5.18 8.94
C ARG A 14 -3.56 5.96 7.96
N ILE A 15 -3.49 7.29 7.98
CA ILE A 15 -4.26 8.15 7.07
C ILE A 15 -3.88 7.83 5.62
N LEU A 16 -2.59 7.70 5.32
CA LEU A 16 -2.10 7.31 4.00
C LEU A 16 -2.65 5.96 3.56
N MET A 17 -2.61 4.94 4.43
CA MET A 17 -3.15 3.62 4.09
C MET A 17 -4.67 3.63 3.95
N ILE A 18 -5.40 4.37 4.78
CA ILE A 18 -6.85 4.50 4.65
C ILE A 18 -7.21 5.13 3.29
N ILE A 19 -6.54 6.22 2.92
CA ILE A 19 -6.76 6.87 1.62
C ILE A 19 -6.43 5.90 0.48
N ALA A 20 -5.31 5.19 0.56
CA ALA A 20 -4.92 4.21 -0.45
C ALA A 20 -5.91 3.04 -0.56
N ILE A 21 -6.36 2.48 0.57
CA ILE A 21 -7.36 1.41 0.63
C ILE A 21 -8.68 1.89 0.04
N VAL A 22 -9.18 3.06 0.42
CA VAL A 22 -10.43 3.61 -0.10
C VAL A 22 -10.32 3.84 -1.61
N PHE A 23 -9.21 4.40 -2.08
CA PHE A 23 -8.95 4.58 -3.51
C PHE A 23 -8.97 3.25 -4.27
N TRP A 24 -8.25 2.23 -3.78
CA TRP A 24 -8.16 0.93 -4.44
C TRP A 24 -9.47 0.12 -4.36
N LEU A 25 -10.21 0.21 -3.26
CA LEU A 25 -11.54 -0.36 -3.16
C LEU A 25 -12.50 0.32 -4.14
N TRP A 26 -12.50 1.66 -4.21
CA TRP A 26 -13.30 2.38 -5.19
C TRP A 26 -12.91 2.04 -6.62
N PHE A 27 -11.62 1.98 -6.93
CA PHE A 27 -11.11 1.64 -8.28
C PHE A 27 -11.44 0.20 -8.68
N GLY A 28 -11.36 -0.75 -7.73
CA GLY A 28 -11.71 -2.15 -7.97
C GLY A 28 -13.22 -2.39 -8.08
N ILE A 29 -14.02 -1.70 -7.26
CA ILE A 29 -15.50 -1.86 -7.21
C ILE A 29 -16.19 -1.01 -8.28
N GLY A 30 -15.63 0.14 -8.64
CA GLY A 30 -16.28 1.14 -9.48
C GLY A 30 -15.51 1.42 -10.76
N ILE A 31 -16.09 1.03 -11.90
CA ILE A 31 -15.91 1.65 -13.23
C ILE A 31 -14.49 1.59 -13.86
N GLY A 32 -13.40 1.36 -13.11
CA GLY A 32 -12.01 1.57 -13.57
C GLY A 32 -11.32 0.38 -14.26
N SER A 33 -11.74 -0.85 -14.03
CA SER A 33 -11.12 -2.04 -14.66
C SER A 33 -12.18 -3.02 -15.14
N ALA A 34 -13.05 -3.46 -14.24
CA ALA A 34 -13.80 -4.67 -14.50
C ALA A 34 -15.21 -4.41 -15.10
N TYR A 35 -15.70 -3.16 -15.06
CA TYR A 35 -16.88 -2.72 -15.83
C TYR A 35 -16.53 -2.39 -17.29
N VAL A 36 -15.29 -1.97 -17.56
CA VAL A 36 -14.81 -1.54 -18.88
C VAL A 36 -14.26 -2.72 -19.70
N GLU A 37 -13.70 -3.74 -19.05
CA GLU A 37 -13.08 -4.90 -19.74
C GLU A 37 -14.06 -6.06 -20.02
N GLY A 38 -15.33 -5.98 -19.60
CA GLY A 38 -16.28 -7.09 -19.75
C GLY A 38 -15.83 -8.38 -19.06
N ALA A 39 -14.91 -8.27 -18.10
CA ALA A 39 -14.23 -9.40 -17.49
C ALA A 39 -15.11 -10.06 -16.42
N GLY A 40 -15.15 -11.39 -16.39
CA GLY A 40 -16.01 -12.16 -15.51
C GLY A 40 -15.81 -11.89 -14.00
N PRO A 41 -16.74 -12.35 -13.15
CA PRO A 41 -16.78 -12.04 -11.70
C PRO A 41 -15.50 -12.37 -10.93
N LEU A 42 -14.72 -13.34 -11.41
CA LEU A 42 -13.45 -13.75 -10.81
C LEU A 42 -12.33 -12.72 -11.05
N ASN A 43 -12.29 -12.07 -12.23
CA ASN A 43 -11.30 -11.04 -12.53
C ASN A 43 -11.59 -9.75 -11.75
N TRP A 44 -12.88 -9.45 -11.55
CA TRP A 44 -13.39 -8.44 -10.62
C TRP A 44 -12.83 -8.64 -9.20
N LEU A 45 -12.99 -9.86 -8.67
CA LEU A 45 -12.58 -10.19 -7.32
C LEU A 45 -11.06 -10.07 -7.12
N MET A 46 -10.28 -10.50 -8.12
CA MET A 46 -8.82 -10.34 -8.13
C MET A 46 -8.39 -8.85 -8.12
N HIS A 47 -9.05 -7.99 -8.91
CA HIS A 47 -8.72 -6.55 -8.97
C HIS A 47 -9.08 -5.79 -7.69
N ILE A 48 -10.07 -6.26 -6.92
CA ILE A 48 -10.45 -5.67 -5.64
C ILE A 48 -9.58 -6.21 -4.49
N LEU A 49 -9.46 -7.54 -4.39
CA LEU A 49 -8.84 -8.18 -3.24
C LEU A 49 -7.32 -8.10 -3.26
N VAL A 50 -6.68 -8.16 -4.43
CA VAL A 50 -5.22 -8.24 -4.50
C VAL A 50 -4.56 -6.92 -4.07
N PRO A 51 -4.95 -5.73 -4.57
CA PRO A 51 -4.37 -4.49 -4.09
C PRO A 51 -5.00 -4.00 -2.78
N GLY A 52 -6.34 -3.91 -2.71
CA GLY A 52 -7.04 -3.34 -1.55
C GLY A 52 -7.07 -4.26 -0.33
N GLY A 53 -7.32 -5.55 -0.54
CA GLY A 53 -7.42 -6.54 0.54
C GLY A 53 -6.08 -6.81 1.24
N ILE A 54 -5.00 -6.92 0.46
CA ILE A 54 -3.64 -7.10 1.00
C ILE A 54 -3.24 -5.87 1.84
N PHE A 55 -3.50 -4.65 1.36
CA PHE A 55 -3.23 -3.43 2.13
C PHE A 55 -4.02 -3.34 3.44
N ILE A 56 -5.28 -3.80 3.47
CA ILE A 56 -6.07 -3.89 4.69
C ILE A 56 -5.41 -4.84 5.68
N LEU A 57 -5.08 -6.07 5.25
CA LEU A 57 -4.47 -7.07 6.12
C LEU A 57 -3.15 -6.58 6.71
N SER A 58 -2.28 -6.00 5.89
CA SER A 58 -0.98 -5.50 6.36
C SER A 58 -1.09 -4.27 7.25
N THR A 59 -2.08 -3.41 7.02
CA THR A 59 -2.38 -2.29 7.92
C THR A 59 -2.93 -2.77 9.27
N LEU A 60 -3.79 -3.79 9.29
CA LEU A 60 -4.31 -4.41 10.51
C LEU A 60 -3.19 -5.08 11.31
N VAL A 61 -2.27 -5.78 10.63
CA VAL A 61 -1.08 -6.36 11.27
C VAL A 61 -0.20 -5.25 11.85
N ALA A 62 0.00 -4.14 11.13
CA ALA A 62 0.79 -2.99 11.61
C ALA A 62 0.18 -2.31 12.84
N TRP A 63 -1.14 -2.40 13.05
CA TRP A 63 -1.78 -1.91 14.28
C TRP A 63 -1.39 -2.70 15.51
N ARG A 64 -1.33 -4.04 15.41
CA ARG A 64 -1.01 -4.89 16.56
C ARG A 64 0.49 -5.15 16.70
N TRP A 65 1.23 -5.15 15.59
CA TRP A 65 2.66 -5.45 15.48
C TRP A 65 3.34 -4.46 14.52
N PRO A 66 3.71 -3.25 14.97
CA PRO A 66 4.24 -2.19 14.10
C PRO A 66 5.47 -2.60 13.29
N GLY A 67 6.38 -3.41 13.86
CA GLY A 67 7.56 -3.92 13.16
C GLY A 67 7.24 -4.91 12.05
N ILE A 68 6.36 -5.90 12.33
CA ILE A 68 5.98 -6.92 11.34
C ILE A 68 5.13 -6.28 10.23
N GLY A 69 4.08 -5.53 10.60
CA GLY A 69 3.22 -4.90 9.60
C GLY A 69 3.93 -3.81 8.79
N GLY A 70 4.86 -3.07 9.40
CA GLY A 70 5.72 -2.14 8.67
C GLY A 70 6.60 -2.85 7.63
N THR A 71 7.17 -4.00 7.98
CA THR A 71 7.96 -4.83 7.03
C THR A 71 7.09 -5.36 5.90
N LEU A 72 5.88 -5.88 6.21
CA LEU A 72 4.94 -6.36 5.19
C LEU A 72 4.56 -5.27 4.20
N LEU A 73 4.21 -4.08 4.68
CA LEU A 73 3.88 -2.93 3.83
C LEU A 73 5.06 -2.49 2.93
N VAL A 74 6.31 -2.55 3.43
CA VAL A 74 7.50 -2.29 2.61
C VAL A 74 7.68 -3.36 1.53
N LEU A 75 7.57 -4.64 1.89
CA LEU A 75 7.68 -5.74 0.94
C LEU A 75 6.60 -5.67 -0.15
N GLU A 76 5.37 -5.34 0.23
CA GLU A 76 4.26 -5.11 -0.69
C GLU A 76 4.53 -3.94 -1.64
N GLY A 77 4.99 -2.81 -1.12
CA GLY A 77 5.37 -1.65 -1.94
C GLY A 77 6.47 -1.98 -2.94
N ILE A 78 7.50 -2.73 -2.53
CA ILE A 78 8.58 -3.18 -3.41
C ILE A 78 8.07 -4.16 -4.47
N ALA A 79 7.27 -5.15 -4.07
CA ALA A 79 6.68 -6.12 -4.99
C ALA A 79 5.78 -5.44 -6.03
N ALA A 80 4.95 -4.48 -5.58
CA ALA A 80 4.12 -3.65 -6.44
C ALA A 80 4.96 -2.86 -7.45
N LEU A 81 6.00 -2.15 -7.00
CA LEU A 81 6.89 -1.40 -7.88
C LEU A 81 7.60 -2.32 -8.89
N GLY A 82 8.08 -3.49 -8.46
CA GLY A 82 8.70 -4.48 -9.34
C GLY A 82 7.73 -5.00 -10.42
N PHE A 83 6.48 -5.26 -10.04
CA PHE A 83 5.43 -5.65 -10.99
C PHE A 83 5.13 -4.55 -12.01
N ILE A 84 4.99 -3.30 -11.57
CA ILE A 84 4.70 -2.16 -12.45
C ILE A 84 5.86 -1.92 -13.43
N VAL A 85 7.11 -1.91 -12.95
CA VAL A 85 8.29 -1.72 -13.80
C VAL A 85 8.40 -2.85 -14.83
N ARG A 86 8.17 -4.10 -14.41
CA ARG A 86 8.14 -5.25 -15.34
C ARG A 86 7.07 -5.08 -16.42
N ALA A 87 5.87 -4.66 -16.06
CA ALA A 87 4.78 -4.43 -17.01
C ALA A 87 5.09 -3.29 -17.99
N PHE A 88 5.77 -2.24 -17.52
CA PHE A 88 6.26 -1.15 -18.37
C PHE A 88 7.35 -1.63 -19.35
N LEU A 89 8.33 -2.41 -18.89
CA LEU A 89 9.39 -2.95 -19.74
C LEU A 89 8.87 -3.90 -20.84
N TRP A 90 7.73 -4.56 -20.59
CA TRP A 90 7.02 -5.37 -21.59
C TRP A 90 6.08 -4.56 -22.49
N GLY A 91 6.10 -3.22 -22.42
CA GLY A 91 5.29 -2.35 -23.27
C GLY A 91 3.79 -2.41 -22.99
N ARG A 92 3.37 -2.97 -21.84
CA ARG A 92 1.95 -3.05 -21.47
C ARG A 92 1.41 -1.77 -20.84
N PHE A 93 2.29 -0.91 -20.34
CA PHE A 93 1.92 0.36 -19.72
C PHE A 93 2.54 1.55 -20.45
N THR A 94 1.75 2.60 -20.59
CA THR A 94 2.23 3.92 -20.98
C THR A 94 2.94 4.59 -19.80
N THR A 95 3.73 5.62 -20.07
CA THR A 95 4.44 6.40 -19.04
C THR A 95 3.47 7.03 -18.02
N SER A 96 2.26 7.42 -18.46
CA SER A 96 1.22 7.96 -17.58
C SER A 96 0.65 6.88 -16.64
N THR A 97 0.37 5.67 -17.15
CA THR A 97 -0.07 4.54 -16.32
C THR A 97 0.99 4.11 -15.33
N LEU A 98 2.27 4.05 -15.74
CA LEU A 98 3.40 3.78 -14.85
C LEU A 98 3.42 4.77 -13.68
N THR A 99 3.36 6.07 -13.98
CA THR A 99 3.41 7.14 -12.96
C THR A 99 2.23 7.03 -11.99
N LEU A 100 1.03 6.82 -12.52
CA LEU A 100 -0.18 6.69 -11.70
C LEU A 100 -0.10 5.46 -10.78
N MET A 101 0.29 4.31 -11.31
CA MET A 101 0.43 3.08 -10.53
C MET A 101 1.54 3.18 -9.48
N CYS A 102 2.66 3.83 -9.79
CA CYS A 102 3.69 4.08 -8.79
C CYS A 102 3.19 4.97 -7.64
N LEU A 103 2.43 6.03 -7.95
CA LEU A 103 1.89 6.97 -6.97
C LEU A 103 0.78 6.39 -6.11
N THR A 104 -0.04 5.48 -6.65
CA THR A 104 -1.23 4.96 -5.95
C THR A 104 -1.05 3.54 -5.41
N LEU A 105 -0.23 2.70 -6.04
CA LEU A 105 -0.01 1.31 -5.62
C LEU A 105 1.31 1.14 -4.86
N GLY A 106 2.41 1.70 -5.38
CA GLY A 106 3.75 1.43 -4.84
C GLY A 106 4.14 2.32 -3.67
N LEU A 107 3.98 3.64 -3.84
CA LEU A 107 4.41 4.64 -2.87
C LEU A 107 3.64 4.61 -1.54
N PRO A 108 2.30 4.50 -1.50
CA PRO A 108 1.56 4.55 -0.25
C PRO A 108 1.94 3.45 0.76
N PRO A 109 1.96 2.15 0.42
CA PRO A 109 2.38 1.11 1.34
C PRO A 109 3.87 1.21 1.69
N LEU A 110 4.73 1.60 0.74
CA LEU A 110 6.17 1.76 1.01
C LEU A 110 6.43 2.85 2.05
N VAL A 111 5.83 4.04 1.87
CA VAL A 111 5.97 5.17 2.79
C VAL A 111 5.34 4.84 4.15
N ALA A 112 4.14 4.24 4.16
CA ALA A 112 3.49 3.82 5.40
C ALA A 112 4.31 2.77 6.16
N GLY A 113 4.85 1.78 5.46
CA GLY A 113 5.69 0.74 6.03
C GLY A 113 6.99 1.28 6.63
N ILE A 114 7.67 2.18 5.92
CA ILE A 114 8.87 2.88 6.43
C ILE A 114 8.52 3.69 7.69
N LEU A 115 7.41 4.43 7.70
CA LEU A 115 6.97 5.21 8.86
C LEU A 115 6.67 4.31 10.07
N PHE A 116 6.03 3.15 9.86
CA PHE A 116 5.79 2.17 10.92
C PHE A 116 7.09 1.57 11.47
N LEU A 117 8.03 1.20 10.60
CA LEU A 117 9.33 0.66 10.98
C LEU A 117 10.18 1.68 11.74
N LEU A 118 10.25 2.92 11.27
CA LEU A 118 10.97 4.00 11.95
C LEU A 118 10.38 4.29 13.33
N SER A 119 9.05 4.27 13.46
CA SER A 119 8.39 4.45 14.75
C SER A 119 8.71 3.29 15.70
N TRP A 120 8.71 2.06 15.20
CA TRP A 120 9.00 0.85 15.98
C TRP A 120 10.46 0.77 16.43
N TYR A 121 11.41 0.96 15.51
CA TYR A 121 12.85 0.90 15.80
C TYR A 121 13.24 1.93 16.87
N LYS A 122 12.73 3.15 16.77
CA LYS A 122 12.99 4.18 17.76
C LYS A 122 12.33 3.92 19.12
N SER A 123 11.14 3.29 19.16
CA SER A 123 10.55 2.86 20.43
C SER A 123 11.41 1.81 21.14
N ARG A 124 12.03 0.90 20.39
CA ARG A 124 12.96 -0.10 20.93
C ARG A 124 14.26 0.50 21.47
N LEU A 125 14.79 1.54 20.83
CA LEU A 125 16.00 2.23 21.28
C LEU A 125 15.82 3.11 22.53
N GLN A 126 14.58 3.43 22.92
CA GLN A 126 14.28 4.21 24.14
C GLN A 126 14.03 3.32 25.36
N GLU A 127 13.83 2.01 25.14
CA GLU A 127 13.55 1.03 26.19
C GLU A 127 14.80 0.26 26.65
N GLY A 128 15.94 0.43 25.97
CA GLY A 128 17.25 -0.15 26.32
C GLY A 128 18.25 0.91 26.73
#